data_AF-A0ABC8CZ24-F1
#
_entry.id   AF-A0ABC8CZ24-F1
#
_cell.length_a   1.000
_cell.length_b   1.000
_cell.length_c   1.000
_cell.angle_alpha   90.00
_cell.angle_beta   90.00
_cell.angle_gamma   90.00
#
_symmetry.space_group_name_H-M   'P 1'
#
loop_
_entity.id
_entity.type
_entity.pdbx_description
1 polymer ?
#
loop_
_entity_poly.entity_id
_entity_poly.type
_entity_poly.pdbx_seq_one_letter_code
_entity_poly.pdbx_strand_id
1 'polypeptide(L)'
;MSREKKDKFMTLNDYFKKKEELQVLNNKKDMTVDEIIRRGRIEIKVCDYDFAIKHFLKKEQQQYIYLKYIKKLSIKQISIMMGKHRSTLYRFEKNIVNRINSIW
;
A
#
# COMPACT_ATOMS: atom_id res chain seq x y z
N MET A 1 -14.56 2.34 17.98
CA MET A 1 -13.09 2.35 17.78
C MET A 1 -12.56 3.76 18.01
N SER A 2 -11.57 3.93 18.89
CA SER A 2 -10.91 5.23 19.16
C SER A 2 -10.30 5.84 17.88
N ARG A 3 -10.27 7.18 17.77
CA ARG A 3 -9.65 7.93 16.67
C ARG A 3 -8.17 7.56 16.48
N GLU A 4 -7.46 7.20 17.56
CA GLU A 4 -6.05 6.80 17.50
C GLU A 4 -5.82 5.49 16.73
N LYS A 5 -6.77 4.55 16.76
CA LYS A 5 -6.66 3.30 15.98
C LYS A 5 -6.83 3.52 14.48
N LYS A 6 -7.54 4.58 14.05
CA LYS A 6 -7.73 4.87 12.62
C LYS A 6 -6.46 5.41 11.96
N ASP A 7 -5.62 6.15 12.69
CA ASP A 7 -4.38 6.70 12.14
C ASP A 7 -3.24 5.69 12.03
N LYS A 8 -3.33 4.58 12.79
CA LYS A 8 -2.29 3.53 12.82
C LYS A 8 -2.45 2.52 11.68
N PHE A 9 -3.68 2.24 11.23
CA PHE A 9 -3.96 1.22 10.22
C PHE A 9 -4.22 1.84 8.84
N MET A 10 -3.40 1.46 7.87
CA MET A 10 -3.53 1.92 6.49
C MET A 10 -3.88 0.74 5.58
N THR A 11 -4.74 0.98 4.59
CA THR A 11 -5.02 -0.03 3.56
C THR A 11 -3.98 0.04 2.45
N LEU A 12 -3.89 -1.00 1.61
CA LEU A 12 -3.01 -0.95 0.43
C LEU A 12 -3.42 0.18 -0.52
N ASN A 13 -4.73 0.42 -0.72
CA ASN A 13 -5.23 1.54 -1.50
C ASN A 13 -4.69 2.89 -0.98
N ASP A 14 -4.75 3.11 0.34
CA ASP A 14 -4.28 4.35 0.95
C ASP A 14 -2.77 4.52 0.80
N TYR A 15 -2.01 3.42 0.97
CA TYR A 15 -0.57 3.41 0.75
C TYR A 15 -0.21 3.80 -0.69
N PHE A 16 -0.85 3.21 -1.70
CA PHE A 16 -0.57 3.54 -3.09
C PHE A 16 -0.99 4.97 -3.46
N LYS A 17 -2.10 5.47 -2.91
CA LYS A 17 -2.48 6.88 -3.05
C LYS A 17 -1.43 7.83 -2.47
N LYS A 18 -0.90 7.51 -1.28
CA LYS A 18 0.19 8.29 -0.67
C LYS A 18 1.48 8.24 -1.48
N LYS A 19 1.77 7.11 -2.12
CA LYS A 19 2.92 6.97 -3.02
C LYS A 19 2.77 7.82 -4.28
N GLU A 20 1.57 7.85 -4.86
CA GLU A 20 1.23 8.76 -5.97
C GLU A 20 1.32 10.24 -5.53
N GLU A 21 0.78 10.58 -4.35
CA GLU A 21 0.88 11.93 -3.77
C GLU A 21 2.34 12.35 -3.55
N LEU A 22 3.17 11.47 -3.01
CA LEU A 22 4.60 11.72 -2.80
C LEU A 22 5.33 11.99 -4.11
N GLN A 23 5.00 11.26 -5.19
CA GLN A 23 5.55 11.54 -6.52
C GLN A 23 5.16 12.93 -7.03
N VAL A 24 3.90 13.34 -6.83
CA VAL A 24 3.44 14.68 -7.21
C VAL A 24 4.20 15.76 -6.43
N LEU A 25 4.37 15.59 -5.12
CA LEU A 25 5.13 16.53 -4.27
C LEU A 25 6.61 16.58 -4.64
N ASN A 26 7.23 15.44 -4.98
CA ASN A 26 8.63 15.40 -5.40
C ASN A 26 8.89 16.10 -6.74
N ASN A 27 7.88 16.18 -7.61
CA ASN A 27 7.97 16.84 -8.90
C ASN A 27 7.62 18.34 -8.85
N LYS A 28 7.11 18.85 -7.72
CA LYS A 28 6.89 20.29 -7.52
C LYS A 28 8.23 21.01 -7.34
N LYS A 29 8.44 22.07 -8.12
CA LYS A 29 9.62 22.94 -8.00
C LYS A 29 9.51 23.90 -6.81
N ASP A 30 8.32 24.48 -6.63
CA ASP A 30 8.05 25.42 -5.54
C ASP A 30 7.06 24.78 -4.57
N MET A 31 7.53 24.50 -3.36
CA MET A 31 6.72 23.95 -2.27
C MET A 31 6.67 24.94 -1.11
N THR A 32 5.50 25.04 -0.48
CA THR A 32 5.40 25.75 0.80
C THR A 32 6.04 24.94 1.93
N VAL A 33 6.34 25.60 3.05
CA VAL A 33 6.85 24.92 4.26
C VAL A 33 5.90 23.80 4.72
N ASP A 34 4.59 24.03 4.66
CA ASP A 34 3.57 23.04 5.01
C ASP A 34 3.61 21.82 4.09
N GLU A 35 3.84 22.03 2.79
CA GLU A 35 3.98 20.95 1.82
C GLU A 35 5.24 20.12 2.07
N ILE A 36 6.36 20.77 2.46
CA ILE A 36 7.60 20.09 2.83
C ILE A 36 7.39 19.21 4.07
N ILE A 37 6.73 19.73 5.11
CA ILE A 37 6.42 18.97 6.33
C ILE A 37 5.48 17.79 6.00
N ARG A 38 4.43 18.04 5.19
CA ARG A 38 3.49 17.00 4.73
C ARG A 38 4.22 15.91 3.94
N ARG A 39 5.11 16.28 3.03
CA ARG A 39 5.94 15.37 2.25
C ARG A 39 6.75 14.44 3.16
N GLY A 40 7.46 14.99 4.14
CA GLY A 40 8.25 14.20 5.09
C GLY A 40 7.40 13.19 5.87
N ARG A 41 6.19 13.58 6.32
CA ARG A 41 5.26 12.65 6.99
C ARG A 41 4.77 11.52 6.09
N ILE A 42 4.52 11.82 4.82
CA ILE A 42 4.11 10.82 3.82
C ILE A 42 5.26 9.87 3.53
N GLU A 43 6.46 10.40 3.34
CA GLU A 43 7.66 9.64 3.01
C GLU A 43 7.99 8.59 4.07
N ILE A 44 7.96 8.96 5.36
CA ILE A 44 8.16 8.01 6.46
C ILE A 44 7.15 6.85 6.37
N LYS A 45 5.86 7.17 6.22
CA LYS A 45 4.80 6.14 6.14
C LYS A 45 4.94 5.24 4.90
N VAL A 46 5.36 5.79 3.76
CA VAL A 46 5.59 5.02 2.53
C VAL A 46 6.82 4.12 2.70
N CYS A 47 7.88 4.61 3.32
CA CYS A 47 9.11 3.87 3.60
C CYS A 47 8.83 2.64 4.48
N ASP A 48 8.09 2.81 5.58
CA ASP A 48 7.72 1.71 6.48
C ASP A 48 6.93 0.62 5.74
N TYR A 49 6.02 1.02 4.86
CA TYR A 49 5.23 0.09 4.05
C TYR A 49 6.06 -0.59 2.96
N ASP A 50 6.95 0.13 2.28
CA ASP A 50 7.89 -0.45 1.30
C ASP A 50 8.76 -1.53 1.96
N PHE A 51 9.27 -1.24 3.17
CA PHE A 51 10.03 -2.19 3.96
C PHE A 51 9.18 -3.41 4.36
N ALA A 52 7.96 -3.20 4.87
CA ALA A 52 7.04 -4.26 5.25
C ALA A 52 6.71 -5.20 4.08
N ILE A 53 6.40 -4.63 2.92
CA ILE A 53 6.08 -5.39 1.70
C ILE A 53 7.29 -6.22 1.26
N LYS A 54 8.48 -5.64 1.27
CA LYS A 54 9.71 -6.30 0.81
C LYS A 54 10.16 -7.44 1.72
N HIS A 55 10.08 -7.25 3.05
CA HIS A 55 10.73 -8.15 4.01
C HIS A 55 9.76 -9.08 4.75
N PHE A 56 8.48 -8.73 4.92
CA PHE A 56 7.54 -9.50 5.74
C PHE A 56 6.48 -10.25 4.95
N LEU A 57 6.27 -9.89 3.69
CA LEU A 57 5.32 -10.58 2.81
C LEU A 57 5.99 -11.70 2.01
N LYS A 58 5.25 -12.78 1.79
CA LYS A 58 5.67 -13.89 0.93
C LYS A 58 5.70 -13.44 -0.54
N LYS A 59 6.48 -14.11 -1.39
CA LYS A 59 6.57 -13.84 -2.84
C LYS A 59 5.19 -13.76 -3.51
N GLU A 60 4.30 -14.70 -3.19
CA GLU A 60 2.93 -14.74 -3.73
C GLU A 60 2.10 -13.49 -3.34
N GLN A 61 2.30 -12.97 -2.12
CA GLN A 61 1.64 -11.76 -1.65
C GLN A 61 2.19 -10.51 -2.35
N GLN A 62 3.51 -10.44 -2.51
CA GLN A 62 4.17 -9.38 -3.27
C GLN A 62 3.71 -9.39 -4.74
N GLN A 63 3.60 -10.57 -5.35
CA GLN A 63 3.10 -10.75 -6.71
C GLN A 63 1.66 -10.24 -6.85
N TYR A 64 0.77 -10.57 -5.91
CA TYR A 64 -0.60 -10.03 -5.89
C TYR A 64 -0.61 -8.50 -5.85
N ILE A 65 0.18 -7.89 -4.96
CA ILE A 65 0.29 -6.43 -4.85
C ILE A 65 0.75 -5.83 -6.18
N TYR A 66 1.80 -6.39 -6.77
CA TYR A 66 2.33 -5.92 -8.05
C TYR A 66 1.28 -5.98 -9.16
N LEU A 67 0.58 -7.11 -9.31
CA LEU A 67 -0.45 -7.26 -10.34
C LEU A 67 -1.62 -6.29 -10.16
N LYS A 68 -2.09 -6.12 -8.93
CA LYS A 68 -3.25 -5.28 -8.62
C LYS A 68 -2.95 -3.79 -8.68
N TYR A 69 -1.85 -3.36 -8.08
CA TYR A 69 -1.61 -1.94 -7.81
C TYR A 69 -0.59 -1.30 -8.75
N ILE A 70 0.42 -2.05 -9.17
CA ILE A 70 1.42 -1.56 -10.13
C ILE A 70 0.93 -1.78 -11.57
N LYS A 71 0.48 -2.99 -11.90
CA LYS A 71 -0.05 -3.32 -13.23
C LYS A 71 -1.54 -2.97 -13.41
N LYS A 72 -2.22 -2.55 -12.34
CA LYS A 72 -3.63 -2.11 -12.35
C LYS A 72 -4.58 -3.14 -13.00
N LEU A 73 -4.29 -4.43 -12.85
CA LEU A 73 -5.10 -5.51 -13.42
C LEU A 73 -6.40 -5.72 -12.65
N SER A 74 -7.45 -6.12 -13.36
CA SER A 74 -8.73 -6.47 -12.75
C SER A 74 -8.61 -7.74 -11.91
N ILE A 75 -9.46 -7.87 -10.89
CA ILE A 75 -9.51 -9.09 -10.05
C ILE A 75 -9.77 -10.37 -10.86
N LYS A 76 -10.48 -10.25 -12.00
CA LYS A 76 -10.71 -11.36 -12.93
C LYS A 76 -9.40 -11.80 -13.59
N GLN A 77 -8.59 -10.86 -14.09
CA GLN A 77 -7.31 -11.18 -14.71
C GLN A 77 -6.33 -11.78 -13.68
N ILE A 78 -6.27 -11.20 -12.48
CA ILE A 78 -5.41 -11.71 -11.39
C ILE A 78 -5.83 -13.12 -10.98
N SER A 79 -7.14 -13.37 -10.89
CA SER A 79 -7.71 -14.70 -10.59
C SER A 79 -7.22 -15.76 -11.57
N ILE A 80 -7.18 -15.43 -12.87
CA ILE A 80 -6.66 -16.31 -13.92
C ILE A 80 -5.15 -16.50 -13.76
N MET A 81 -4.38 -15.41 -13.66
CA MET A 81 -2.91 -15.47 -13.59
C MET A 81 -2.38 -16.20 -12.36
N MET A 82 -3.07 -16.09 -11.23
CA MET A 82 -2.66 -16.74 -9.98
C MET A 82 -3.34 -18.10 -9.76
N GLY A 83 -4.25 -18.53 -10.64
CA GLY A 83 -5.02 -19.76 -10.47
C GLY A 83 -5.86 -19.79 -9.19
N LYS A 84 -6.36 -18.62 -8.74
CA LYS A 84 -7.16 -18.49 -7.50
C LYS A 84 -8.54 -17.94 -7.78
N HIS A 85 -9.55 -18.42 -7.05
CA HIS A 85 -10.88 -17.84 -7.13
C HIS A 85 -10.92 -16.38 -6.60
N ARG A 86 -11.84 -15.56 -7.13
CA ARG A 86 -11.95 -14.13 -6.76
C ARG A 86 -12.18 -13.93 -5.26
N SER A 87 -13.04 -14.74 -4.64
CA SER A 87 -13.30 -14.68 -3.19
C SER A 87 -12.03 -14.95 -2.37
N THR A 88 -11.18 -15.86 -2.83
CA THR A 88 -9.87 -16.13 -2.22
C THR A 88 -8.98 -14.90 -2.30
N LEU A 89 -8.96 -14.20 -3.43
CA LEU A 89 -8.16 -12.98 -3.59
C LEU A 89 -8.59 -11.83 -2.66
N TYR A 90 -9.89 -11.67 -2.40
CA TYR A 90 -10.36 -10.67 -1.41
C TYR A 90 -9.88 -11.00 0.01
N ARG A 91 -9.94 -12.28 0.40
CA ARG A 91 -9.38 -12.73 1.69
C ARG A 91 -7.87 -12.58 1.74
N PHE A 92 -7.20 -12.85 0.61
CA PHE A 92 -5.77 -12.74 0.46
C PHE A 92 -5.28 -11.31 0.72
N GLU A 93 -5.95 -10.33 0.14
CA GLU A 93 -5.66 -8.91 0.37
C GLU A 93 -5.86 -8.50 1.84
N LYS A 94 -6.96 -8.93 2.45
CA LYS A 94 -7.20 -8.67 3.88
C LYS A 94 -6.07 -9.25 4.75
N ASN A 95 -5.61 -10.46 4.44
CA ASN A 95 -4.50 -11.09 5.14
C ASN A 95 -3.18 -10.33 4.96
N ILE A 96 -2.92 -9.78 3.77
CA ILE A 96 -1.75 -8.93 3.52
C ILE A 96 -1.81 -7.67 4.40
N VAL A 97 -2.93 -6.95 4.37
CA VAL A 97 -3.12 -5.72 5.16
C VAL A 97 -2.95 -6.01 6.65
N ASN A 98 -3.56 -7.07 7.15
CA ASN A 98 -3.42 -7.47 8.56
C ASN A 98 -1.96 -7.80 8.92
N ARG A 99 -1.22 -8.46 8.03
CA ARG A 99 0.17 -8.85 8.25
C ARG A 99 1.13 -7.66 8.27
N ILE A 100 0.90 -6.67 7.40
CA ILE A 100 1.67 -5.41 7.43
C ILE A 100 1.35 -4.66 8.72
N ASN A 101 0.07 -4.53 9.04
CA ASN A 101 -0.39 -3.76 10.19
C ASN A 101 -0.05 -4.40 11.55
N SER A 102 0.21 -5.71 11.60
CA SER A 102 0.64 -6.39 12.82
C SER A 102 2.12 -6.15 13.17
N ILE A 103 2.88 -5.47 12.32
CA ILE A 103 4.30 -5.15 12.58
C ILE A 103 4.42 -4.08 13.68
N TRP A 104 3.38 -3.26 13.89
CA TRP A 104 3.40 -2.07 14.76
C TRP A 104 2.31 -2.07 15.83
#